data_AF-A0A937SZG8-F1
#
_entry.id   AF-A0A937SZG8-F1
#
_cell.length_a   1.000
_cell.length_b   1.000
_cell.length_c   1.000
_cell.angle_alpha   90.00
_cell.angle_beta   90.00
_cell.angle_gamma   90.00
#
_symmetry.space_group_name_H-M   'P 1'
#
loop_
_entity.id
_entity.type
_entity.pdbx_description
1 polymer ?
#
loop_
_entity_poly.entity_id
_entity_poly.type
_entity_poly.pdbx_seq_one_letter_code
_entity_poly.pdbx_strand_id
1 'polypeptide(L)'
;MSFGFYYPIKSAPTAQWVPVTQPEYPAGEVLDYPEQINSVTAGGTLYVQDKGVKRETFQFNFGRMSQSDRDSAKTFFDTVKKSFNTFEFEDRNASLHTVRWMNGFNFQLVLFGKYSGSIDLRKEAI
;
A
#
# COMPACT_ATOMS: atom_id res chain seq x y z
N MET A 1 -5.32 19.08 3.12
CA MET A 1 -4.63 17.92 2.54
C MET A 1 -5.50 16.71 2.79
N SER A 2 -6.06 16.09 1.74
CA SER A 2 -6.77 14.82 1.89
C SER A 2 -5.76 13.69 1.78
N PHE A 3 -5.88 12.68 2.65
CA PHE A 3 -5.14 11.44 2.60
C PHE A 3 -6.04 10.39 3.25
N GLY A 4 -6.45 9.40 2.49
CA GLY A 4 -7.51 8.51 2.94
C GLY A 4 -7.62 7.23 2.12
N PHE A 5 -8.26 6.25 2.72
CA PHE A 5 -8.44 4.91 2.18
C PHE A 5 -9.94 4.61 2.15
N TYR A 6 -10.43 4.15 1.01
CA TYR A 6 -11.86 4.02 0.74
C TYR A 6 -12.12 2.69 0.04
N TYR A 7 -12.92 1.83 0.66
CA TYR A 7 -13.33 0.56 0.07
C TYR A 7 -14.83 0.57 -0.21
N PRO A 8 -15.29 0.14 -1.40
CA PRO A 8 -14.47 -0.16 -2.58
C PRO A 8 -13.93 1.12 -3.28
N ILE A 9 -14.69 2.21 -3.24
CA ILE A 9 -14.38 3.49 -3.90
C ILE A 9 -14.81 4.68 -3.02
N LYS A 10 -14.20 5.84 -3.22
CA LYS A 10 -14.44 7.07 -2.43
C LYS A 10 -15.84 7.65 -2.64
N SER A 11 -16.47 7.48 -3.80
CA SER A 11 -17.81 8.00 -4.07
C SER A 11 -18.92 7.21 -3.39
N ALA A 12 -18.66 5.96 -2.99
CA ALA A 12 -19.60 5.09 -2.29
C ALA A 12 -18.85 4.09 -1.37
N PRO A 13 -18.17 4.57 -0.31
CA PRO A 13 -17.37 3.70 0.55
C PRO A 13 -18.28 2.90 1.50
N THR A 14 -18.09 1.59 1.55
CA THR A 14 -18.64 0.72 2.59
C THR A 14 -17.76 0.71 3.84
N ALA A 15 -16.46 0.93 3.67
CA ALA A 15 -15.51 1.19 4.74
C ALA A 15 -14.54 2.29 4.34
N GLN A 16 -14.14 3.11 5.31
CA GLN A 16 -13.14 4.14 5.09
C GLN A 16 -12.21 4.23 6.29
N TRP A 17 -10.96 4.57 6.01
CA TRP A 17 -9.98 4.94 7.02
C TRP A 17 -9.26 6.20 6.59
N VAL A 18 -9.35 7.22 7.43
CA VAL A 18 -8.67 8.50 7.23
C VAL A 18 -7.73 8.65 8.42
N PRO A 19 -6.43 8.35 8.27
CA PRO A 19 -5.53 8.39 9.39
C PRO A 19 -5.38 9.82 9.92
N VAL A 20 -5.42 9.94 11.24
CA VAL A 20 -5.15 11.22 11.92
C VAL A 20 -3.66 11.50 11.88
N THR A 21 -2.85 10.44 12.00
CA THR A 21 -1.40 10.53 11.92
C THR A 21 -0.96 10.32 10.47
N GLN A 22 -0.43 11.37 9.84
CA GLN A 22 0.11 11.22 8.49
C GLN A 22 1.40 10.39 8.49
N PRO A 23 1.67 9.63 7.41
CA PRO A 23 2.90 8.87 7.30
C PRO A 23 4.14 9.80 7.23
N GLU A 24 5.24 9.35 7.80
CA GLU A 24 6.55 9.99 7.75
C GLU A 24 7.16 9.86 6.33
N TYR A 25 7.84 10.91 5.85
CA TYR A 25 8.30 11.10 4.46
C TYR A 25 9.50 10.19 4.07
N PRO A 26 9.70 9.85 2.78
CA PRO A 26 8.77 9.94 1.65
C PRO A 26 8.09 8.59 1.38
N ALA A 27 6.80 8.67 1.06
CA ALA A 27 6.17 7.66 0.22
C ALA A 27 6.84 7.74 -1.17
N GLY A 28 7.88 6.94 -1.38
CA GLY A 28 8.45 6.77 -2.71
C GLY A 28 7.48 5.93 -3.53
N GLU A 29 7.08 6.42 -4.70
CA GLU A 29 6.60 5.54 -5.76
C GLU A 29 7.76 4.62 -6.13
N VAL A 30 7.73 3.37 -5.67
CA VAL A 30 8.67 2.36 -6.14
C VAL A 30 8.07 1.78 -7.40
N LEU A 31 8.62 2.23 -8.51
CA LEU A 31 8.25 1.79 -9.85
C LEU A 31 9.03 0.52 -10.14
N ASP A 32 8.35 -0.61 -10.06
CA ASP A 32 8.94 -1.94 -10.23
C ASP A 32 8.52 -2.52 -11.59
N TYR A 33 9.49 -2.96 -12.37
CA TYR A 33 9.26 -3.66 -13.63
C TYR A 33 9.51 -5.14 -13.38
N PRO A 34 8.47 -6.00 -13.35
CA PRO A 34 8.70 -7.42 -13.18
C PRO A 34 9.45 -7.95 -14.41
N GLU A 35 10.68 -8.36 -14.16
CA GLU A 35 11.59 -9.05 -15.08
C GLU A 35 10.94 -10.32 -15.68
N GLN A 36 10.86 -10.43 -17.02
CA GLN A 36 10.50 -11.69 -17.69
C GLN A 36 11.76 -12.43 -18.15
N ILE A 37 11.98 -13.63 -17.62
CA ILE A 37 13.04 -14.55 -18.10
C ILE A 37 12.55 -15.20 -19.39
N ASN A 38 13.18 -14.87 -20.52
CA ASN A 38 12.79 -15.40 -21.83
C ASN A 38 13.63 -16.61 -22.28
N SER A 39 14.81 -16.82 -21.67
CA SER A 39 15.74 -17.85 -22.11
C SER A 39 16.83 -18.13 -21.06
N VAL A 40 17.25 -19.38 -20.95
CA VAL A 40 18.46 -19.82 -20.24
C VAL A 40 19.38 -20.48 -21.27
N THR A 41 20.59 -19.98 -21.48
CA THR A 41 21.59 -20.66 -22.30
C THR A 41 22.26 -21.79 -21.52
N ALA A 42 22.82 -22.79 -22.22
CA ALA A 42 23.50 -23.94 -21.62
C ALA A 42 24.70 -23.59 -20.69
N GLY A 43 25.12 -22.32 -20.66
CA GLY A 43 26.14 -21.78 -19.74
C GLY A 43 25.60 -21.02 -18.52
N GLY A 44 24.28 -21.02 -18.27
CA GLY A 44 23.66 -20.43 -17.07
C GLY A 44 23.41 -18.91 -17.14
N THR A 45 23.64 -18.26 -18.28
CA THR A 45 23.32 -16.83 -18.44
C THR A 45 21.82 -16.65 -18.66
N LEU A 46 21.19 -15.89 -17.77
CA LEU A 46 19.77 -15.54 -17.84
C LEU A 46 19.60 -14.26 -18.67
N TYR A 47 18.77 -14.32 -19.72
CA TYR A 47 18.34 -13.13 -20.43
C TYR A 47 16.98 -12.69 -19.91
N VAL A 48 16.98 -11.50 -19.32
CA VAL A 48 15.79 -10.86 -18.79
C VAL A 48 15.38 -9.73 -19.73
N GLN A 49 14.09 -9.63 -20.02
CA GLN A 49 13.53 -8.48 -20.73
C GLN A 49 12.54 -7.73 -19.81
N ASP A 50 12.74 -6.41 -19.67
CA ASP A 50 11.83 -5.47 -18.99
C ASP A 50 10.56 -5.24 -19.82
N LYS A 51 9.75 -6.30 -20.00
CA LYS A 51 8.46 -6.26 -20.71
C LYS A 51 7.25 -6.48 -19.81
N GLY A 52 7.46 -6.57 -18.49
CA GLY A 52 6.38 -6.66 -17.53
C GLY A 52 5.49 -5.43 -17.51
N VAL A 53 4.19 -5.62 -17.24
CA VAL A 53 3.27 -4.51 -16.96
C VAL A 53 3.81 -3.73 -15.77
N LYS A 54 3.97 -2.41 -15.94
CA LYS A 54 4.47 -1.48 -14.91
C LYS A 54 3.74 -1.70 -13.60
N ARG A 55 4.47 -2.00 -12.51
CA ARG A 55 3.90 -2.11 -11.16
C ARG A 55 4.32 -0.90 -10.36
N GLU A 56 3.34 -0.10 -9.94
CA GLU A 56 3.59 1.02 -9.04
C GLU A 56 3.28 0.56 -7.61
N THR A 57 4.26 0.70 -6.71
CA THR A 57 4.11 0.38 -5.28
C THR A 57 4.25 1.66 -4.46
N PHE A 58 3.32 1.88 -3.54
CA PHE A 58 3.37 2.95 -2.56
C PHE A 58 3.72 2.37 -1.19
N GLN A 59 4.79 2.85 -0.59
CA GLN A 59 5.18 2.47 0.76
C GLN A 59 4.94 3.62 1.73
N PHE A 60 4.23 3.36 2.82
CA PHE A 60 3.94 4.35 3.85
C PHE A 60 4.48 3.88 5.19
N ASN A 61 5.25 4.73 5.85
CA ASN A 61 5.72 4.49 7.22
C ASN A 61 4.95 5.41 8.16
N PHE A 62 4.29 4.85 9.17
CA PHE A 62 3.57 5.60 10.18
C PHE A 62 4.35 5.55 11.48
N GLY A 63 4.67 6.72 12.03
CA GLY A 63 5.32 6.86 13.32
C GLY A 63 4.35 7.34 14.39
N ARG A 64 4.40 6.72 15.58
CA ARG A 64 3.71 7.20 16.79
C ARG A 64 2.20 7.48 16.61
N MET A 65 1.53 6.64 15.84
CA MET A 65 0.09 6.65 15.65
C MET A 65 -0.64 6.31 16.97
N SER A 66 -1.81 6.91 17.23
CA SER A 66 -2.61 6.55 18.41
C SER A 66 -3.17 5.13 18.30
N GLN A 67 -3.50 4.53 19.45
CA GLN A 67 -4.19 3.24 19.49
C GLN A 67 -5.50 3.25 18.69
N SER A 68 -6.30 4.32 18.81
CA SER A 68 -7.57 4.46 18.08
C SER A 68 -7.41 4.47 16.55
N ASP A 69 -6.35 5.12 16.06
CA ASP A 69 -6.06 5.24 14.63
C ASP A 69 -5.51 3.90 14.11
N ARG A 70 -4.64 3.23 14.88
CA ARG A 70 -4.19 1.86 14.62
C ARG A 70 -5.36 0.87 14.57
N ASP A 71 -6.31 0.95 15.50
CA ASP A 71 -7.44 0.03 15.56
C ASP A 71 -8.39 0.27 14.38
N SER A 72 -8.59 1.53 13.98
CA SER A 72 -9.33 1.89 12.76
C SER A 72 -8.65 1.35 11.49
N ALA A 73 -7.32 1.48 11.41
CA ALA A 73 -6.51 0.90 10.34
C ALA A 73 -6.66 -0.62 10.28
N LYS A 74 -6.72 -1.28 11.45
CA LYS A 74 -6.91 -2.72 11.53
C LYS A 74 -8.29 -3.15 11.03
N THR A 75 -9.35 -2.45 11.43
CA THR A 75 -10.71 -2.73 10.93
C THR A 75 -10.79 -2.57 9.41
N PHE A 76 -10.13 -1.54 8.86
CA PHE A 76 -10.05 -1.36 7.42
C PHE A 76 -9.28 -2.51 6.74
N PHE A 77 -8.11 -2.88 7.27
CA PHE A 77 -7.30 -4.01 6.78
C PHE A 77 -8.09 -5.32 6.74
N ASP A 78 -8.83 -5.62 7.80
CA ASP A 78 -9.66 -6.82 7.90
C ASP A 78 -10.83 -6.79 6.87
N THR A 79 -11.30 -5.59 6.49
CA THR A 79 -12.35 -5.41 5.46
C THR A 79 -11.82 -5.64 4.04
N VAL A 80 -10.68 -5.05 3.69
CA VAL A 80 -10.07 -5.24 2.36
C VAL A 80 -9.38 -6.61 2.21
N LYS A 81 -9.23 -7.33 3.32
CA LYS A 81 -8.62 -8.67 3.37
C LYS A 81 -7.24 -8.66 2.70
N LYS A 82 -6.35 -7.74 3.10
CA LYS A 82 -4.99 -7.62 2.53
C LYS A 82 -5.02 -7.45 0.99
N SER A 83 -4.49 -8.42 0.25
CA SER A 83 -4.29 -8.36 -1.19
C SER A 83 -5.46 -8.96 -1.97
N PHE A 84 -6.51 -9.41 -1.29
CA PHE A 84 -7.66 -10.04 -1.94
C PHE A 84 -8.54 -9.01 -2.65
N ASN A 85 -8.87 -7.91 -1.98
CA ASN A 85 -9.74 -6.88 -2.55
C ASN A 85 -8.95 -5.62 -2.92
N THR A 86 -9.38 -4.98 -4.01
CA THR A 86 -8.92 -3.66 -4.41
C THR A 86 -9.73 -2.58 -3.69
N PHE A 87 -9.11 -1.43 -3.45
CA PHE A 87 -9.75 -0.26 -2.87
C PHE A 87 -9.11 1.03 -3.42
N GLU A 88 -9.76 2.16 -3.19
CA GLU A 88 -9.23 3.47 -3.58
C GLU A 88 -8.42 4.11 -2.45
N PHE A 89 -7.25 4.62 -2.81
CA PHE A 89 -6.38 5.40 -1.96
C PHE A 89 -6.27 6.82 -2.53
N GLU A 90 -6.50 7.83 -1.69
CA GLU A 90 -6.29 9.23 -2.03
C GLU A 90 -4.95 9.72 -1.48
N ASP A 91 -4.09 10.19 -2.39
CA ASP A 91 -2.80 10.76 -2.02
C ASP A 91 -2.91 12.22 -1.55
N ARG A 92 -1.79 12.79 -1.08
CA ARG A 92 -1.73 14.17 -0.57
C ARG A 92 -2.05 15.23 -1.63
N ASN A 93 -1.94 14.87 -2.91
CA ASN A 93 -2.25 15.73 -4.05
C ASN A 93 -3.73 15.59 -4.47
N ALA A 94 -4.55 14.89 -3.67
CA ALA A 94 -5.94 14.57 -3.96
C ALA A 94 -6.13 13.70 -5.22
N SER A 95 -5.12 12.92 -5.61
CA SER A 95 -5.24 11.94 -6.69
C SER A 95 -5.70 10.59 -6.13
N LEU A 96 -6.66 9.97 -6.81
CA LEU A 96 -7.17 8.65 -6.46
C LEU A 96 -6.41 7.55 -7.20
N HIS A 97 -6.00 6.52 -6.47
CA HIS A 97 -5.32 5.35 -6.99
C HIS A 97 -6.05 4.08 -6.56
N THR A 98 -6.35 3.20 -7.51
CA THR A 98 -6.87 1.87 -7.21
C THR A 98 -5.71 0.95 -6.82
N VAL A 99 -5.72 0.45 -5.59
CA VAL A 99 -4.60 -0.28 -5.01
C VAL A 99 -5.06 -1.53 -4.26
N ARG A 100 -4.09 -2.39 -3.92
CA ARG A 100 -4.23 -3.53 -3.00
C ARG A 100 -3.24 -3.40 -1.86
N TRP A 101 -3.63 -3.87 -0.68
CA TRP A 101 -2.74 -3.93 0.48
C TRP A 101 -1.86 -5.19 0.39
N MET A 102 -0.54 -5.03 0.40
CA MET A 102 0.41 -6.11 0.07
C MET A 102 1.09 -6.75 1.28
N ASN A 103 1.45 -5.96 2.29
CA ASN A 103 2.09 -6.48 3.49
C ASN A 103 1.06 -6.95 4.54
N GLY A 104 1.52 -7.67 5.56
CA GLY A 104 0.67 -7.98 6.72
C GLY A 104 0.41 -6.74 7.57
N PHE A 105 -0.59 -6.78 8.44
CA PHE A 105 -0.83 -5.71 9.39
C PHE A 105 0.26 -5.70 10.47
N ASN A 106 1.29 -4.87 10.30
CA ASN A 106 2.46 -4.81 11.18
C ASN A 106 2.60 -3.44 11.85
N PHE A 107 1.82 -3.24 12.92
CA PHE A 107 1.91 -2.07 13.79
C PHE A 107 2.35 -2.49 15.19
N GLN A 108 3.50 -2.00 15.62
CA GLN A 108 4.15 -2.35 16.88
C GLN A 108 4.04 -1.20 17.89
N LEU A 109 3.86 -1.54 19.17
CA LEU A 109 3.83 -0.56 20.24
C LEU A 109 5.26 -0.02 20.45
N VAL A 110 5.42 1.31 20.38
CA VAL A 110 6.72 1.98 20.55
C VAL A 110 6.77 2.79 21.85
N LEU A 111 5.65 3.37 22.25
CA LEU A 111 5.45 4.07 23.52
C LEU A 111 4.02 3.77 23.98
N PHE A 112 3.72 3.90 25.28
CA PHE A 112 2.37 3.68 25.80
C PHE A 112 1.30 4.42 24.97
N GLY A 113 0.36 3.67 24.38
CA GLY A 113 -0.71 4.19 23.52
C GLY A 113 -0.26 4.67 22.13
N LYS A 114 0.99 4.40 21.72
CA LYS A 114 1.59 4.85 20.46
C LYS A 114 2.21 3.71 19.67
N TYR A 115 1.81 3.60 18.41
CA TYR A 115 2.21 2.52 17.51
C TYR A 115 2.95 3.05 16.29
N SER A 116 3.90 2.27 15.78
CA SER A 116 4.55 2.55 14.50
C SER A 116 4.48 1.31 13.61
N GLY A 117 4.42 1.51 12.30
CA GLY A 117 4.29 0.42 11.34
C GLY A 117 4.41 0.90 9.91
N SER A 118 4.37 -0.05 8.98
CA SER A 118 4.40 0.24 7.55
C SER A 118 3.20 -0.35 6.81
N ILE A 119 2.83 0.29 5.73
CA ILE A 119 1.79 -0.15 4.80
C ILE A 119 2.39 -0.13 3.40
N ASP A 120 2.29 -1.27 2.72
CA ASP A 120 2.72 -1.40 1.34
C ASP A 120 1.49 -1.59 0.47
N LEU A 121 1.26 -0.66 -0.46
CA LEU A 121 0.16 -0.71 -1.41
C LEU A 121 0.71 -0.94 -2.81
N ARG A 122 0.04 -1.77 -3.59
CA ARG A 122 0.34 -1.95 -5.01
C ARG A 122 -0.80 -1.42 -5.85
N LYS A 123 -0.49 -0.54 -6.80
CA LYS A 123 -1.45 -0.05 -7.79
C LYS A 123 -1.87 -1.17 -8.72
N GLU A 124 -3.16 -1.22 -9.02
CA GLU A 124 -3.65 -2.07 -10.09
C GLU A 124 -3.36 -1.44 -11.45
N ALA A 125 -2.81 -2.26 -12.35
CA ALA A 125 -2.68 -1.85 -13.74
C ALA A 125 -4.08 -1.89 -14.38
N ILE A 126 -4.44 -0.81 -15.07
CA ILE A 126 -5.64 -0.74 -15.91
C ILE A 126 -5.35 -1.47 -17.21
#